data_AF-A0A850HXR0-F1
#
_entry.id   AF-A0A850HXR0-F1
#
_cell.length_a   1.000
_cell.length_b   1.000
_cell.length_c   1.000
_cell.angle_alpha   90.00
_cell.angle_beta   90.00
_cell.angle_gamma   90.00
#
_symmetry.space_group_name_H-M   'P 1'
#
loop_
_entity.id
_entity.type
_entity.pdbx_description
1 polymer ?
#
loop_
_entity_poly.entity_id
_entity_poly.type
_entity_poly.pdbx_seq_one_letter_code
_entity_poly.pdbx_strand_id
1 'polypeptide(L)'
;MVTLESFNAALKNQVTAVADQDNDEINAALQLISSTAANQDARNWLDKKSIKSEISARVGAAFAQISTVQTVAVDAQQAVADLTTSVSAQFGDVNASITEQSSAISRIDGYAAAAWSLTLSVNGYVTGIQLVNGGSGVSAFTVVADKFQIQLPGYNGNLPKAVFTVGTINGVASIGITANMYLDGVLTARMMNVGTLSAITANVGTLTAGVIQSSDGKGWSST
;
A
#
# COMPACT_ATOMS: atom_id res chain seq x y z
N MET A 1 -8.77 95.22 -99.02
CA MET A 1 -7.64 94.30 -99.24
C MET A 1 -6.97 94.08 -97.90
N VAL A 2 -6.93 92.84 -97.42
CA VAL A 2 -6.13 92.48 -96.24
C VAL A 2 -4.67 92.62 -96.65
N THR A 3 -3.87 93.43 -95.95
CA THR A 3 -2.44 93.56 -96.24
C THR A 3 -1.73 92.32 -95.66
N LEU A 4 -0.62 91.90 -96.24
CA LEU A 4 0.19 90.81 -95.68
C LEU A 4 0.52 91.05 -94.19
N GLU A 5 0.70 92.33 -93.84
CA GLU A 5 1.00 92.80 -92.51
C GLU A 5 -0.16 92.60 -91.52
N SER A 6 -1.41 92.87 -91.92
CA SER A 6 -2.58 92.65 -91.05
C SER A 6 -2.94 91.17 -90.89
N PHE A 7 -2.68 90.34 -91.90
CA PHE A 7 -2.80 88.87 -91.78
C PHE A 7 -1.73 88.29 -90.85
N ASN A 8 -0.48 88.74 -90.96
CA ASN A 8 0.62 88.29 -90.10
C ASN A 8 0.40 88.71 -88.62
N ALA A 9 -0.17 89.90 -88.39
CA ALA A 9 -0.56 90.36 -87.05
C ALA A 9 -1.71 89.52 -86.45
N ALA A 10 -2.74 89.19 -87.24
CA ALA A 10 -3.83 88.33 -86.81
C ALA A 10 -3.35 86.91 -86.50
N LEU A 11 -2.46 86.35 -87.34
CA LEU A 11 -1.85 85.05 -87.11
C LEU A 11 -1.02 85.04 -85.83
N LYS A 12 -0.20 86.07 -85.59
CA LYS A 12 0.55 86.23 -84.34
C LYS A 12 -0.38 86.29 -83.13
N ASN A 13 -1.43 87.09 -83.17
CA ASN A 13 -2.39 87.17 -82.07
C ASN A 13 -3.07 85.83 -81.80
N GLN A 14 -3.43 85.08 -82.85
CA GLN A 14 -4.04 83.77 -82.69
C GLN A 14 -3.07 82.73 -82.12
N VAL A 15 -1.80 82.76 -82.55
CA VAL A 15 -0.74 81.90 -81.99
C VAL A 15 -0.48 82.26 -80.52
N THR A 16 -0.41 83.54 -80.17
CA THR A 16 -0.25 83.99 -78.77
C THR A 16 -1.45 83.56 -77.93
N ALA A 17 -2.68 83.73 -78.41
CA ALA A 17 -3.89 83.34 -77.69
C ALA A 17 -3.97 81.82 -77.44
N VAL A 18 -3.59 81.00 -78.42
CA VAL A 18 -3.50 79.53 -78.25
C VAL A 18 -2.39 79.16 -77.27
N ALA A 19 -1.21 79.80 -77.36
CA ALA A 19 -0.12 79.55 -76.43
C ALA A 19 -0.46 79.95 -74.99
N ASP A 20 -1.20 81.05 -74.79
CA ASP A 20 -1.67 81.48 -73.48
C ASP A 20 -2.72 80.52 -72.92
N GLN A 21 -3.67 80.06 -73.75
CA GLN A 21 -4.65 79.04 -73.36
C GLN A 21 -3.97 77.71 -72.97
N ASP A 22 -3.02 77.23 -73.76
CA ASP A 22 -2.26 76.01 -73.47
C ASP A 22 -1.48 76.16 -72.14
N ASN A 23 -0.87 77.33 -71.89
CA ASN A 23 -0.18 77.62 -70.64
C ASN A 23 -1.14 77.63 -69.43
N ASP A 24 -2.33 78.19 -69.57
CA ASP A 24 -3.34 78.20 -68.51
C ASP A 24 -3.87 76.79 -68.22
N GLU A 25 -4.14 75.99 -69.26
CA GLU A 25 -4.54 74.58 -69.12
C GLU A 25 -3.43 73.72 -68.48
N ILE A 26 -2.17 73.92 -68.86
CA ILE A 26 -1.00 73.28 -68.25
C ILE A 26 -0.88 73.66 -66.77
N ASN A 27 -1.02 74.95 -66.44
CA ASN A 27 -0.97 75.42 -65.06
C ASN A 27 -2.10 74.82 -64.21
N ALA A 28 -3.32 74.74 -64.76
CA ALA A 28 -4.46 74.11 -64.11
C ALA A 28 -4.23 72.59 -63.90
N ALA A 29 -3.69 71.89 -64.91
CA ALA A 29 -3.35 70.47 -64.81
C ALA A 29 -2.25 70.20 -63.76
N LEU A 30 -1.21 71.05 -63.70
CA LEU A 30 -0.15 70.98 -62.69
C LEU A 30 -0.70 71.19 -61.27
N GLN A 31 -1.61 72.14 -61.09
CA GLN A 31 -2.29 72.36 -59.80
C GLN A 31 -3.13 71.15 -59.40
N LEU A 32 -3.87 70.56 -60.34
CA LEU A 32 -4.66 69.35 -60.08
C LEU A 32 -3.77 68.15 -59.71
N ILE A 33 -2.68 67.91 -60.46
CA ILE A 33 -1.71 66.84 -60.16
C ILE A 33 -1.08 67.06 -58.79
N SER A 34 -0.64 68.28 -58.49
CA SER A 34 -0.04 68.64 -57.19
C SER A 34 -1.02 68.40 -56.04
N SER A 35 -2.28 68.82 -56.19
CA SER A 35 -3.33 68.57 -55.19
C SER A 35 -3.66 67.08 -55.02
N THR A 36 -3.63 66.31 -56.12
CA THR A 36 -3.90 64.87 -56.10
C THR A 36 -2.75 64.12 -55.44
N ALA A 37 -1.50 64.46 -55.78
CA ALA A 37 -0.30 63.90 -55.15
C ALA A 37 -0.28 64.19 -53.65
N ALA A 38 -0.56 65.43 -53.23
CA ALA A 38 -0.65 65.80 -51.82
C ALA A 38 -1.74 65.01 -51.07
N ASN A 39 -2.92 64.83 -51.70
CA ASN A 39 -3.99 64.01 -51.12
C ASN A 39 -3.60 62.52 -51.04
N GLN A 40 -2.92 61.98 -52.04
CA GLN A 40 -2.47 60.59 -52.07
C GLN A 40 -1.40 60.33 -50.99
N ASP A 41 -0.46 61.26 -50.81
CA ASP A 41 0.55 61.19 -49.75
C ASP A 41 -0.07 61.27 -48.35
N ALA A 42 -1.04 62.17 -48.16
CA ALA A 42 -1.79 62.26 -46.90
C ALA A 42 -2.54 60.95 -46.58
N ARG A 43 -3.22 60.37 -47.58
CA ARG A 43 -3.90 59.07 -47.43
C ARG A 43 -2.93 57.92 -47.15
N ASN A 44 -1.82 57.85 -47.88
CA ASN A 44 -0.77 56.85 -47.68
C ASN A 44 -0.18 56.93 -46.27
N TRP A 45 0.00 58.14 -45.73
CA TRP A 45 0.46 58.33 -44.36
C TRP A 45 -0.57 57.84 -43.33
N LEU A 46 -1.86 58.14 -43.53
CA LEU A 46 -2.94 57.67 -42.67
C LEU A 46 -3.04 56.14 -42.67
N ASP A 47 -3.00 55.50 -43.84
CA ASP A 47 -3.03 54.03 -43.97
C ASP A 47 -1.83 53.39 -43.29
N LYS A 48 -0.61 53.92 -43.52
CA LYS A 48 0.59 53.45 -42.83
C LYS A 48 0.48 53.58 -41.31
N LYS A 49 -0.11 54.67 -40.81
CA LYS A 49 -0.32 54.89 -39.37
C LYS A 49 -1.35 53.92 -38.81
N SER A 50 -2.45 53.68 -39.53
CA SER A 50 -3.48 52.70 -39.17
C SER A 50 -2.91 51.29 -39.10
N ILE A 51 -2.20 50.84 -40.16
CA ILE A 51 -1.56 49.52 -40.21
C ILE A 51 -0.56 49.34 -39.06
N LYS A 52 0.29 50.35 -38.78
CA LYS A 52 1.22 50.29 -37.63
C LYS A 52 0.49 50.16 -36.30
N SER A 53 -0.66 50.83 -36.14
CA SER A 53 -1.48 50.72 -34.93
C SER A 53 -2.06 49.32 -34.77
N GLU A 54 -2.62 48.75 -35.84
CA GLU A 54 -3.18 47.38 -35.83
C GLU A 54 -2.11 46.32 -35.57
N ILE A 55 -0.93 46.47 -36.21
CA ILE A 55 0.21 45.57 -35.98
C ILE A 55 0.64 45.66 -34.51
N SER A 56 0.82 46.85 -33.96
CA SER A 56 1.18 47.02 -32.54
C SER A 56 0.16 46.39 -31.60
N ALA A 57 -1.14 46.53 -31.88
CA ALA A 57 -2.19 45.90 -31.09
C ALA A 57 -2.16 44.37 -31.18
N ARG A 58 -1.99 43.81 -32.39
CA ARG A 58 -1.87 42.36 -32.61
C ARG A 58 -0.62 41.78 -31.96
N VAL A 59 0.50 42.48 -32.03
CA VAL A 59 1.77 42.09 -31.37
C VAL A 59 1.60 42.10 -29.85
N GLY A 60 0.95 43.13 -29.28
CA GLY A 60 0.64 43.17 -27.85
C GLY A 60 -0.25 42.01 -27.41
N ALA A 61 -1.29 41.70 -28.17
CA ALA A 61 -2.16 40.55 -27.91
C ALA A 61 -1.40 39.22 -28.01
N ALA A 62 -0.53 39.06 -29.00
CA ALA A 62 0.29 37.86 -29.17
C ALA A 62 1.27 37.67 -27.99
N PHE A 63 1.94 38.72 -27.52
CA PHE A 63 2.79 38.64 -26.33
C PHE A 63 2.01 38.27 -25.07
N ALA A 64 0.79 38.81 -24.90
CA ALA A 64 -0.08 38.42 -23.79
C ALA A 64 -0.47 36.94 -23.86
N GLN A 65 -0.86 36.44 -25.03
CA GLN A 65 -1.18 35.02 -25.23
C GLN A 65 0.04 34.11 -24.99
N ILE A 66 1.22 34.50 -25.48
CA ILE A 66 2.48 33.76 -25.23
C ILE A 66 2.76 33.70 -23.72
N SER A 67 2.60 34.81 -23.01
CA SER A 67 2.77 34.85 -21.56
C SER A 67 1.78 33.91 -20.85
N THR A 68 0.52 33.87 -21.28
CA THR A 68 -0.47 32.92 -20.73
C THR A 68 -0.07 31.48 -20.98
N VAL A 69 0.39 31.15 -22.20
CA VAL A 69 0.85 29.79 -22.54
C VAL A 69 2.08 29.40 -21.71
N GLN A 70 3.00 30.32 -21.48
CA GLN A 70 4.16 30.09 -20.62
C GLN A 70 3.74 29.79 -19.17
N THR A 71 2.79 30.55 -18.62
CA THR A 71 2.24 30.27 -17.28
C THR A 71 1.59 28.89 -17.22
N VAL A 72 0.72 28.57 -18.17
CA VAL A 72 0.06 27.25 -18.23
C VAL A 72 1.06 26.11 -18.36
N ALA A 73 2.13 26.29 -19.14
CA ALA A 73 3.19 25.29 -19.28
C ALA A 73 3.96 25.07 -17.97
N VAL A 74 4.28 26.14 -17.24
CA VAL A 74 4.94 26.05 -15.93
C VAL A 74 4.03 25.38 -14.90
N ASP A 75 2.76 25.75 -14.85
CA ASP A 75 1.78 25.16 -13.93
C ASP A 75 1.57 23.66 -14.21
N ALA A 76 1.51 23.28 -15.49
CA ALA A 76 1.43 21.88 -15.90
C ALA A 76 2.69 21.10 -15.54
N GLN A 77 3.89 21.70 -15.72
CA GLN A 77 5.15 21.10 -15.32
C GLN A 77 5.20 20.84 -13.80
N GLN A 78 4.72 21.80 -13.00
CA GLN A 78 4.63 21.66 -11.55
C GLN A 78 3.65 20.55 -11.15
N ALA A 79 2.46 20.51 -11.75
CA ALA A 79 1.47 19.46 -11.47
C ALA A 79 1.99 18.05 -11.77
N VAL A 80 2.78 17.88 -12.85
CA VAL A 80 3.43 16.60 -13.18
C VAL A 80 4.51 16.25 -12.17
N ALA A 81 5.29 17.22 -11.69
CA ALA A 81 6.31 17.00 -10.65
C ALA A 81 5.67 16.58 -9.31
N ASP A 82 4.57 17.23 -8.92
CA ASP A 82 3.82 16.92 -7.71
C ASP A 82 3.21 15.50 -7.79
N LEU A 83 2.61 15.16 -8.94
CA LEU A 83 2.07 13.82 -9.19
C LEU A 83 3.18 12.76 -9.12
N THR A 84 4.33 13.01 -9.75
CA THR A 84 5.46 12.08 -9.75
C THR A 84 5.97 11.82 -8.33
N THR A 85 6.07 12.88 -7.52
CA THR A 85 6.49 12.80 -6.11
C THR A 85 5.50 12.00 -5.28
N SER A 86 4.20 12.30 -5.41
CA SER A 86 3.12 11.60 -4.70
C SER A 86 3.06 10.12 -5.05
N VAL A 87 3.12 9.79 -6.35
CA VAL A 87 3.12 8.41 -6.84
C VAL A 87 4.35 7.64 -6.35
N SER A 88 5.54 8.26 -6.39
CA SER A 88 6.77 7.64 -5.91
C SER A 88 6.73 7.33 -4.41
N ALA A 89 6.20 8.26 -3.60
CA ALA A 89 6.00 8.05 -2.17
C ALA A 89 5.02 6.90 -1.91
N GLN A 90 3.88 6.88 -2.60
CA GLN A 90 2.88 5.83 -2.43
C GLN A 90 3.40 4.45 -2.84
N PHE A 91 4.18 4.35 -3.93
CA PHE A 91 4.84 3.10 -4.29
C PHE A 91 5.91 2.67 -3.28
N GLY A 92 6.64 3.62 -2.68
CA GLY A 92 7.60 3.33 -1.60
C GLY A 92 6.91 2.68 -0.39
N ASP A 93 5.83 3.28 0.08
CA ASP A 93 5.06 2.79 1.24
C ASP A 93 4.41 1.42 0.96
N VAL A 94 3.85 1.25 -0.24
CA VAL A 94 3.24 -0.02 -0.67
C VAL A 94 4.31 -1.11 -0.77
N ASN A 95 5.46 -0.84 -1.37
CA ASN A 95 6.55 -1.82 -1.46
C ASN A 95 7.11 -2.20 -0.08
N ALA A 96 7.22 -1.25 0.84
CA ALA A 96 7.60 -1.53 2.22
C ALA A 96 6.58 -2.45 2.90
N SER A 97 5.28 -2.14 2.77
CA SER A 97 4.18 -2.96 3.31
C SER A 97 4.18 -4.37 2.71
N ILE A 98 4.37 -4.51 1.40
CA ILE A 98 4.47 -5.82 0.73
C ILE A 98 5.69 -6.60 1.22
N THR A 99 6.83 -5.94 1.40
CA THR A 99 8.06 -6.59 1.89
C THR A 99 7.90 -7.08 3.32
N GLU A 100 7.25 -6.29 4.17
CA GLU A 100 6.92 -6.67 5.55
C GLU A 100 5.93 -7.84 5.59
N GLN A 101 4.85 -7.78 4.80
CA GLN A 101 3.88 -8.88 4.67
C GLN A 101 4.53 -10.15 4.11
N SER A 102 5.33 -10.04 3.06
CA SER A 102 6.07 -11.18 2.48
C SER A 102 7.05 -11.79 3.47
N SER A 103 7.70 -10.97 4.30
CA SER A 103 8.59 -11.47 5.36
C SER A 103 7.81 -12.15 6.48
N ALA A 104 6.64 -11.62 6.85
CA ALA A 104 5.75 -12.24 7.83
C ALA A 104 5.21 -13.59 7.32
N ILE A 105 4.79 -13.66 6.05
CA ILE A 105 4.36 -14.90 5.39
C ILE A 105 5.51 -15.90 5.27
N SER A 106 6.70 -15.46 4.86
CA SER A 106 7.88 -16.33 4.77
C SER A 106 8.30 -16.88 6.14
N ARG A 107 8.16 -16.10 7.22
CA ARG A 107 8.31 -16.60 8.59
C ARG A 107 7.21 -17.60 8.94
N ILE A 108 5.98 -17.42 8.47
CA ILE A 108 4.94 -18.44 8.62
C ILE A 108 5.35 -19.72 7.91
N ASP A 109 5.78 -19.70 6.65
CA ASP A 109 6.16 -20.92 5.91
C ASP A 109 7.45 -21.59 6.44
N GLY A 110 8.44 -20.79 6.85
CA GLY A 110 9.70 -21.27 7.43
C GLY A 110 9.54 -21.87 8.83
N TYR A 111 8.54 -21.43 9.60
CA TYR A 111 8.17 -22.04 10.89
C TYR A 111 7.06 -23.10 10.75
N ALA A 112 6.20 -23.06 9.72
CA ALA A 112 5.04 -23.95 9.54
C ALA A 112 5.39 -25.36 9.04
N ALA A 113 6.66 -25.64 8.72
CA ALA A 113 7.11 -27.03 8.57
C ALA A 113 7.20 -27.78 9.93
N ALA A 114 7.21 -27.08 11.08
CA ALA A 114 7.31 -27.73 12.39
C ALA A 114 6.76 -26.96 13.63
N ALA A 115 6.13 -25.79 13.50
CA ALA A 115 5.66 -25.00 14.65
C ALA A 115 4.13 -24.87 14.68
N TRP A 116 3.53 -25.47 15.70
CA TRP A 116 2.14 -25.30 16.10
C TRP A 116 2.10 -24.31 17.28
N SER A 117 1.19 -23.33 17.25
CA SER A 117 1.04 -22.34 18.32
C SER A 117 0.05 -22.84 19.39
N LEU A 118 0.43 -22.72 20.66
CA LEU A 118 -0.39 -23.06 21.82
C LEU A 118 -1.09 -21.81 22.35
N THR A 119 -2.40 -21.87 22.59
CA THR A 119 -3.08 -20.80 23.34
C THR A 119 -2.70 -20.90 24.81
N LEU A 120 -2.24 -19.79 25.39
CA LEU A 120 -1.86 -19.71 26.80
C LEU A 120 -2.86 -18.82 27.57
N SER A 121 -3.01 -19.09 28.86
CA SER A 121 -3.65 -18.18 29.82
C SER A 121 -2.77 -16.98 30.12
N VAL A 122 -3.32 -15.97 30.79
CA VAL A 122 -2.58 -14.79 31.29
C VAL A 122 -1.39 -15.13 32.20
N ASN A 123 -1.35 -16.36 32.73
CA ASN A 123 -0.28 -16.88 33.58
C ASN A 123 0.67 -17.85 32.84
N GLY A 124 0.57 -17.95 31.51
CA GLY A 124 1.47 -18.77 30.68
C GLY A 124 1.13 -20.26 30.58
N TYR A 125 -0.01 -20.70 31.11
CA TYR A 125 -0.45 -22.11 31.02
C TYR A 125 -1.22 -22.40 29.75
N VAL A 126 -0.99 -23.55 29.10
CA VAL A 126 -1.76 -24.00 27.93
C VAL A 126 -3.26 -24.10 28.27
N THR A 127 -4.10 -23.36 27.54
CA THR A 127 -5.56 -23.30 27.74
C THR A 127 -6.33 -24.09 26.70
N GLY A 128 -5.71 -24.52 25.61
CA GLY A 128 -6.37 -25.36 24.61
C GLY A 128 -5.44 -25.90 23.54
N ILE A 129 -5.71 -27.13 23.10
CA ILE A 129 -5.22 -27.73 21.85
C ILE A 129 -6.47 -28.25 21.13
N GLN A 130 -6.82 -27.68 19.98
CA GLN A 130 -7.96 -28.11 19.18
C GLN A 130 -7.46 -28.86 17.94
N LEU A 131 -7.71 -30.17 17.89
CA LEU A 131 -7.51 -30.97 16.68
C LEU A 131 -8.85 -31.03 15.93
N VAL A 132 -8.90 -30.45 14.73
CA VAL A 132 -10.07 -30.55 13.86
C VAL A 132 -10.00 -31.89 13.14
N ASN A 133 -10.84 -32.87 13.53
CA ASN A 133 -10.96 -34.13 12.81
C ASN A 133 -11.91 -33.98 11.61
N GLY A 134 -11.40 -34.15 10.40
CA GLY A 134 -12.15 -34.03 9.14
C GLY A 134 -12.57 -35.35 8.49
N GLY A 135 -12.53 -36.49 9.18
CA GLY A 135 -12.80 -37.79 8.56
C GLY A 135 -13.48 -38.85 9.43
N SER A 136 -14.15 -39.80 8.76
CA SER A 136 -14.78 -41.00 9.35
C SER A 136 -13.72 -42.00 9.81
N GLY A 137 -13.11 -41.74 10.95
CA GLY A 137 -12.14 -42.61 11.59
C GLY A 137 -11.58 -41.91 12.83
N VAL A 138 -11.41 -42.67 13.90
CA VAL A 138 -11.03 -42.25 15.27
C VAL A 138 -10.10 -41.03 15.32
N SER A 139 -10.50 -39.97 16.03
CA SER A 139 -9.59 -38.87 16.36
C SER A 139 -8.54 -39.36 17.36
N ALA A 140 -7.26 -39.29 17.00
CA ALA A 140 -6.16 -39.60 17.91
C ALA A 140 -5.23 -38.39 18.05
N PHE A 141 -4.81 -38.11 19.28
CA PHE A 141 -3.72 -37.19 19.60
C PHE A 141 -2.56 -38.00 20.15
N THR A 142 -1.57 -38.26 19.30
CA THR A 142 -0.38 -39.04 19.68
C THR A 142 0.77 -38.09 20.01
N VAL A 143 1.29 -38.19 21.23
CA VAL A 143 2.47 -37.44 21.67
C VAL A 143 3.69 -38.38 21.62
N VAL A 144 4.65 -38.05 20.77
CA VAL A 144 5.95 -38.76 20.71
C VAL A 144 6.97 -37.92 21.46
N ALA A 145 7.43 -38.42 22.61
CA ALA A 145 8.42 -37.74 23.44
C ALA A 145 9.22 -38.76 24.26
N ASP A 146 10.50 -38.47 24.53
CA ASP A 146 11.32 -39.27 25.46
C ASP A 146 10.78 -39.24 26.89
N LYS A 147 10.15 -38.12 27.27
CA LYS A 147 9.46 -37.94 28.55
C LYS A 147 8.30 -36.96 28.39
N PHE A 148 7.11 -37.36 28.80
CA PHE A 148 5.95 -36.48 28.89
C PHE A 148 5.57 -36.29 30.36
N GLN A 149 5.46 -35.04 30.82
CA GLN A 149 5.25 -34.74 32.24
C GLN A 149 4.19 -33.65 32.42
N ILE A 150 3.22 -33.91 33.29
CA ILE A 150 2.33 -32.91 33.87
C ILE A 150 2.88 -32.57 35.25
N GLN A 151 3.15 -31.30 35.49
CA GLN A 151 3.73 -30.81 36.74
C GLN A 151 2.97 -29.61 37.28
N LEU A 152 2.93 -29.50 38.60
CA LEU A 152 2.52 -28.28 39.27
C LEU A 152 3.67 -27.26 39.17
N PRO A 153 3.35 -25.98 38.95
CA PRO A 153 4.36 -24.93 38.97
C PRO A 153 5.01 -24.87 40.36
N GLY A 154 6.28 -24.45 40.39
CA GLY A 154 6.93 -24.09 41.64
C GLY A 154 6.20 -22.89 42.26
N TYR A 155 5.87 -22.97 43.55
CA TYR A 155 5.27 -21.84 44.30
C TYR A 155 6.24 -21.40 45.40
N ASN A 156 6.43 -20.08 45.54
CA ASN A 156 7.25 -19.46 46.59
C ASN A 156 8.70 -19.99 46.68
N GLY A 157 9.38 -20.12 45.54
CA GLY A 157 10.79 -20.55 45.45
C GLY A 157 11.03 -22.06 45.45
N ASN A 158 9.97 -22.87 45.52
CA ASN A 158 10.09 -24.34 45.40
C ASN A 158 10.28 -24.79 43.95
N LEU A 159 10.95 -25.93 43.77
CA LEU A 159 11.05 -26.59 42.48
C LEU A 159 9.67 -27.08 42.00
N PRO A 160 9.40 -27.09 40.68
CA PRO A 160 8.21 -27.71 40.11
C PRO A 160 8.06 -29.17 40.53
N LYS A 161 6.82 -29.60 40.79
CA LYS A 161 6.52 -30.98 41.22
C LYS A 161 5.78 -31.75 40.14
N ALA A 162 6.41 -32.79 39.61
CA ALA A 162 5.78 -33.72 38.69
C ALA A 162 4.63 -34.47 39.39
N VAL A 163 3.44 -34.48 38.77
CA VAL A 163 2.27 -35.21 39.28
C VAL A 163 1.92 -36.41 38.42
N PHE A 164 2.21 -36.34 37.12
CA PHE A 164 2.05 -37.44 36.17
C PHE A 164 3.24 -37.44 35.20
N THR A 165 3.86 -38.58 34.98
CA THR A 165 5.01 -38.73 34.07
C THR A 165 4.88 -40.00 33.26
N VAL A 166 5.01 -39.90 31.93
CA VAL A 166 5.22 -41.02 31.02
C VAL A 166 6.68 -41.02 30.61
N GLY A 167 7.33 -42.18 30.70
CA GLY A 167 8.71 -42.37 30.29
C GLY A 167 9.12 -43.83 30.45
N THR A 168 10.38 -44.07 30.76
CA THR A 168 10.90 -45.42 31.02
C THR A 168 11.53 -45.54 32.40
N ILE A 169 11.29 -46.65 33.09
CA ILE A 169 12.05 -47.06 34.27
C ILE A 169 12.87 -48.28 33.85
N ASN A 170 14.20 -48.17 33.89
CA ASN A 170 15.12 -49.23 33.43
C ASN A 170 14.82 -49.75 32.01
N GLY A 171 14.44 -48.84 31.09
CA GLY A 171 14.11 -49.19 29.70
C GLY A 171 12.69 -49.72 29.47
N VAL A 172 11.88 -49.90 30.52
CA VAL A 172 10.49 -50.34 30.40
C VAL A 172 9.56 -49.14 30.45
N ALA A 173 8.66 -49.01 29.47
CA ALA A 173 7.63 -47.97 29.45
C ALA A 173 6.84 -47.97 30.76
N SER A 174 6.79 -46.81 31.42
CA SER A 174 6.29 -46.66 32.78
C SER A 174 5.54 -45.34 32.93
N ILE A 175 4.51 -45.37 33.79
CA ILE A 175 3.76 -44.19 34.22
C ILE A 175 4.01 -43.99 35.71
N GLY A 176 4.53 -42.81 36.07
CA GLY A 176 4.70 -42.38 37.46
C GLY A 176 3.59 -41.42 37.87
N ILE A 177 2.93 -41.71 39.00
CA ILE A 177 1.92 -40.84 39.63
C ILE A 177 2.40 -40.53 41.05
N THR A 178 2.71 -39.26 41.31
CA THR A 178 3.26 -38.79 42.61
C THR A 178 2.28 -37.86 43.35
N ALA A 179 1.03 -37.82 42.88
CA ALA A 179 -0.06 -37.08 43.48
C ALA A 179 -1.04 -38.04 44.16
N ASN A 180 -1.86 -37.51 45.06
CA ASN A 180 -2.94 -38.27 45.64
C ASN A 180 -4.07 -38.48 44.62
N MET A 181 -4.63 -39.67 44.57
CA MET A 181 -5.79 -39.98 43.74
C MET A 181 -7.11 -39.63 44.45
N TYR A 182 -7.24 -38.41 45.00
CA TYR A 182 -8.40 -38.03 45.84
C TYR A 182 -9.62 -37.49 45.10
N LEU A 183 -9.54 -37.23 43.79
CA LEU A 183 -10.68 -36.66 43.05
C LEU A 183 -11.85 -37.65 42.93
N ASP A 184 -11.55 -38.95 42.83
CA ASP A 184 -12.53 -40.05 42.88
C ASP A 184 -12.14 -41.14 43.90
N GLY A 185 -10.93 -41.11 44.46
CA GLY A 185 -10.50 -42.01 45.55
C GLY A 185 -10.30 -43.49 45.17
N VAL A 186 -10.67 -43.89 43.95
CA VAL A 186 -10.74 -45.29 43.53
C VAL A 186 -9.82 -45.55 42.34
N LEU A 187 -9.06 -46.64 42.41
CA LEU A 187 -8.38 -47.24 41.26
C LEU A 187 -9.16 -48.49 40.83
N THR A 188 -9.85 -48.41 39.70
CA THR A 188 -10.53 -49.57 39.11
C THR A 188 -9.60 -50.26 38.13
N ALA A 189 -9.24 -51.51 38.39
CA ALA A 189 -8.40 -52.32 37.50
C ALA A 189 -8.96 -53.74 37.43
N ARG A 190 -8.88 -54.38 36.24
CA ARG A 190 -9.27 -55.80 36.09
C ARG A 190 -8.33 -56.73 36.86
N MET A 191 -7.06 -56.36 36.94
CA MET A 191 -6.02 -57.06 37.68
C MET A 191 -5.00 -56.03 38.19
N MET A 192 -4.48 -56.25 39.40
CA MET A 192 -3.37 -55.48 39.97
C MET A 192 -2.26 -56.45 40.38
N ASN A 193 -1.07 -56.28 39.81
CA ASN A 193 0.13 -56.96 40.26
C ASN A 193 0.99 -55.94 41.02
N VAL A 194 1.01 -56.05 42.35
CA VAL A 194 1.72 -55.12 43.25
C VAL A 194 2.60 -55.89 44.20
N GLY A 195 3.80 -55.38 44.48
CA GLY A 195 4.71 -56.01 45.45
C GLY A 195 4.20 -55.90 46.88
N THR A 196 3.65 -54.74 47.24
CA THR A 196 3.06 -54.48 48.56
C THR A 196 1.81 -53.65 48.38
N LEU A 197 0.70 -54.11 48.97
CA LEU A 197 -0.49 -53.31 49.18
C LEU A 197 -0.59 -52.99 50.67
N SER A 198 -0.53 -51.70 51.02
CA SER A 198 -0.82 -51.23 52.38
C SER A 198 -2.17 -50.53 52.36
N ALA A 199 -3.15 -51.10 53.08
CA ALA A 199 -4.50 -50.57 53.17
C ALA A 199 -4.91 -50.47 54.64
N ILE A 200 -5.64 -49.40 55.00
CA ILE A 200 -6.20 -49.24 56.35
C ILE A 200 -7.34 -50.25 56.54
N THR A 201 -8.21 -50.36 55.54
CA THR A 201 -9.28 -51.35 55.47
C THR A 201 -9.30 -51.93 54.06
N ALA A 202 -9.59 -53.22 53.97
CA ALA A 202 -9.80 -53.91 52.70
C ALA A 202 -11.02 -54.81 52.82
N ASN A 203 -11.91 -54.72 51.85
CA ASN A 203 -12.98 -55.71 51.65
C ASN A 203 -12.58 -56.55 50.44
N VAL A 204 -12.22 -57.80 50.69
CA VAL A 204 -11.74 -58.74 49.66
C VAL A 204 -12.77 -59.86 49.54
N GLY A 205 -13.23 -60.15 48.32
CA GLY A 205 -14.17 -61.25 48.07
C GLY A 205 -13.52 -62.60 48.34
N THR A 206 -12.73 -63.10 47.39
CA THR A 206 -11.97 -64.35 47.53
C THR A 206 -10.48 -64.03 47.59
N LEU A 207 -9.81 -64.49 48.65
CA LEU A 207 -8.37 -64.36 48.82
C LEU A 207 -7.69 -65.73 48.75
N THR A 208 -6.77 -65.88 47.81
CA THR A 208 -5.87 -67.03 47.73
C THR A 208 -4.47 -66.55 48.12
N ALA A 209 -4.00 -66.94 49.31
CA ALA A 209 -2.72 -66.48 49.85
C ALA A 209 -1.89 -67.66 50.37
N GLY A 210 -0.56 -67.53 50.31
CA GLY A 210 0.34 -68.52 50.92
C GLY A 210 0.34 -68.41 52.46
N VAL A 211 0.37 -67.20 52.99
CA VAL A 211 0.32 -66.90 54.43
C VAL A 211 -0.58 -65.70 54.67
N ILE A 212 -1.47 -65.81 55.65
CA ILE A 212 -2.25 -64.69 56.19
C ILE A 212 -1.89 -64.59 57.67
N GLN A 213 -1.31 -63.45 58.06
CA GLN A 213 -0.83 -63.21 59.42
C GLN A 213 -1.15 -61.78 59.86
N SER A 214 -1.40 -61.60 61.15
CA SER A 214 -1.51 -60.28 61.79
C SER A 214 -0.13 -59.63 61.96
N SER A 215 -0.11 -58.33 62.32
CA SER A 215 1.13 -57.56 62.52
C SER A 215 2.02 -58.10 63.64
N ASP A 216 1.48 -58.92 64.55
CA ASP A 216 2.20 -59.63 65.61
C ASP A 216 2.69 -61.03 65.18
N GLY A 217 2.56 -61.39 63.90
CA GLY A 217 3.08 -62.63 63.32
C GLY A 217 2.25 -63.88 63.61
N LYS A 218 1.04 -63.74 64.17
CA LYS A 218 0.15 -64.89 64.38
C LYS A 218 -0.64 -65.19 63.11
N GLY A 219 -0.71 -66.47 62.76
CA GLY A 219 -1.54 -66.93 61.64
C GLY A 219 -3.03 -66.73 61.90
N TRP A 220 -3.79 -66.40 60.86
CA TRP A 220 -5.24 -66.33 60.95
C TRP A 220 -5.84 -67.75 61.09
N SER A 221 -6.61 -67.99 62.16
CA SER A 221 -7.35 -69.24 62.35
C SER A 221 -8.78 -69.07 61.87
N SER A 222 -9.22 -69.85 60.87
CA SER A 222 -10.65 -69.94 60.56
C SER A 222 -11.37 -70.60 61.73
N THR A 223 -12.45 -69.98 62.22
CA THR A 223 -13.40 -70.64 63.13
C THR A 223 -14.56 -71.18 62.30
#